data_AF-A0A2N4YLW3-F1
#
_entry.id   AF-A0A2N4YLW3-F1
#
_cell.length_a   1.000
_cell.length_b   1.000
_cell.length_c   1.000
_cell.angle_alpha   90.00
_cell.angle_beta   90.00
_cell.angle_gamma   90.00
#
_symmetry.space_group_name_H-M   'P 1'
#
loop_
_entity.id
_entity.type
_entity.pdbx_description
1 polymer ?
#
loop_
_entity_poly.entity_id
_entity_poly.type
_entity_poly.pdbx_seq_one_letter_code
_entity_poly.pdbx_strand_id
1 'polypeptide(L)' 'MTEKVQGPASYFPSIEAKYGQPMQHWFDQIATMLDRPHMQIVSFLKETHAMGHGHANAIVAHQLAQKKKGA' A
#
# COMPACT_ATOMS: atom_id res chain seq x y z
N MET A 1 18.82 11.16 -12.96
CA MET A 1 17.47 11.43 -13.48
C MET A 1 16.49 11.06 -12.39
N THR A 2 15.82 12.02 -11.76
CA THR A 2 14.83 11.75 -10.70
C THR A 2 13.55 11.31 -11.39
N GLU A 3 13.31 10.00 -11.45
CA GLU A 3 12.02 9.47 -11.88
C GLU A 3 10.96 10.13 -11.00
N LYS A 4 10.18 11.06 -11.60
CA LYS A 4 9.03 11.66 -10.93
C LYS A 4 8.11 10.52 -10.57
N VAL A 5 8.16 10.10 -9.30
CA VAL A 5 7.28 9.07 -8.76
C VAL A 5 5.88 9.66 -8.80
N GLN A 6 5.18 9.44 -9.90
CA GLN A 6 3.81 9.91 -10.12
C GLN A 6 2.89 8.75 -9.75
N GLY A 7 1.99 8.99 -8.79
CA GLY A 7 1.02 8.01 -8.33
C GLY A 7 1.28 7.53 -6.90
N PRO A 8 0.63 6.42 -6.47
CA PRO A 8 0.65 5.92 -5.09
C PRO A 8 2.04 5.73 -4.50
N ALA A 9 3.03 5.43 -5.34
CA ALA A 9 4.41 5.22 -4.93
C ALA A 9 5.11 6.49 -4.37
N SER A 10 4.58 7.69 -4.63
CA SER A 10 5.12 8.92 -4.04
C SER A 10 4.95 8.97 -2.52
N TYR A 11 3.98 8.22 -1.97
CA TYR A 11 3.75 8.13 -0.53
C TYR A 11 4.68 7.14 0.17
N PHE A 12 5.37 6.28 -0.57
CA PHE A 12 6.13 5.17 0.01
C PHE A 12 7.26 5.61 0.94
N PRO A 13 8.11 6.60 0.58
CA PRO A 13 9.14 7.08 1.50
C PRO A 13 8.55 7.60 2.81
N SER A 14 7.41 8.29 2.74
CA SER A 14 6.71 8.82 3.91
C SER A 14 6.07 7.72 4.77
N ILE A 15 5.60 6.64 4.15
CA ILE A 15 5.05 5.46 4.86
C ILE A 15 6.18 4.74 5.59
N GLU A 16 7.28 4.44 4.93
CA GLU A 16 8.45 3.79 5.55
C GLU A 16 9.00 4.64 6.69
N ALA A 17 9.15 5.95 6.48
CA ALA A 17 9.61 6.87 7.52
C ALA A 17 8.65 6.96 8.72
N LYS A 18 7.33 6.88 8.49
CA LYS A 18 6.31 7.01 9.55
C LYS A 18 6.10 5.71 10.34
N TYR A 19 6.09 4.57 9.67
CA TYR A 19 5.74 3.28 10.27
C TYR A 19 6.96 2.37 10.51
N GLY A 20 8.16 2.77 10.05
CA GLY A 20 9.43 2.11 10.37
C GLY A 20 9.62 0.75 9.72
N GLN A 21 8.78 0.38 8.75
CA GLN A 21 8.85 -0.89 8.02
C GLN A 21 8.95 -0.63 6.52
N PRO A 22 9.71 -1.46 5.77
CA PRO A 22 9.84 -1.31 4.33
C PRO A 22 8.51 -1.57 3.62
N MET A 23 8.32 -1.00 2.42
CA MET A 23 7.09 -1.19 1.64
C MET A 23 6.77 -2.66 1.36
N GLN A 24 7.79 -3.48 1.16
CA GLN A 24 7.62 -4.92 0.97
C GLN A 24 6.87 -5.57 2.14
N HIS A 25 7.17 -5.17 3.38
CA HIS A 25 6.45 -5.66 4.56
C HIS A 25 4.95 -5.39 4.45
N TRP A 26 4.57 -4.17 4.07
CA TRP A 26 3.18 -3.78 3.91
C TRP A 26 2.48 -4.52 2.76
N PHE A 27 3.20 -4.76 1.66
CA PHE A 27 2.68 -5.55 0.55
C PHE A 27 2.44 -7.00 0.95
N ASP A 28 3.37 -7.63 1.68
CA ASP A 28 3.23 -9.01 2.14
C ASP A 28 2.07 -9.15 3.12
N GLN A 29 1.83 -8.15 3.98
CA GLN A 29 0.68 -8.12 4.90
C GLN A 29 -0.66 -8.19 4.16
N ILE A 30 -0.77 -7.51 3.01
CA ILE A 30 -2.02 -7.46 2.25
C ILE A 30 -2.07 -8.47 1.09
N ALA A 31 -0.96 -9.16 0.78
CA ALA A 31 -0.84 -10.07 -0.36
C ALA A 31 -1.92 -11.16 -0.36
N THR A 32 -2.21 -11.71 0.83
CA THR A 32 -3.25 -12.73 1.03
C THR A 32 -4.69 -12.16 0.99
N MET A 33 -4.83 -10.84 1.02
CA MET A 33 -6.11 -10.13 1.02
C MET A 33 -6.41 -9.45 -0.31
N LEU A 34 -5.55 -9.55 -1.33
CA LEU A 34 -5.73 -8.89 -2.63
C LEU A 34 -6.94 -9.42 -3.44
N ASP A 35 -7.60 -10.47 -2.98
CA ASP A 35 -8.88 -10.96 -3.50
C ASP A 35 -10.11 -10.30 -2.84
N ARG A 36 -9.89 -9.55 -1.75
CA ARG A 36 -10.94 -8.83 -1.03
C ARG A 36 -11.20 -7.46 -1.65
N PRO A 37 -12.38 -6.86 -1.38
CA PRO A 37 -12.65 -5.49 -1.80
C PRO A 37 -11.58 -4.51 -1.27
N HIS A 38 -11.16 -3.57 -2.11
CA HIS A 38 -10.17 -2.52 -1.79
C HIS A 38 -10.40 -1.90 -0.41
N MET A 39 -11.64 -1.52 -0.10
CA MET A 39 -12.00 -0.90 1.17
C MET A 39 -11.79 -1.81 2.39
N GLN A 40 -11.92 -3.13 2.26
CA GLN A 40 -11.63 -4.04 3.37
C GLN A 40 -10.13 -4.09 3.68
N ILE A 41 -9.30 -4.10 2.64
CA ILE A 41 -7.84 -4.11 2.81
C ILE A 41 -7.37 -2.78 3.41
N VAL A 42 -7.97 -1.66 2.98
CA VAL A 42 -7.71 -0.34 3.57
C VAL A 42 -8.11 -0.30 5.04
N SER A 43 -9.29 -0.82 5.40
CA SER A 43 -9.71 -0.90 6.81
C SER A 43 -8.79 -1.78 7.64
N PHE A 44 -8.33 -2.92 7.11
CA PHE A 44 -7.36 -3.79 7.80
C PHE A 44 -6.06 -3.06 8.14
N LEU A 45 -5.49 -2.29 7.21
CA LEU A 45 -4.28 -1.49 7.47
C LEU A 45 -4.54 -0.38 8.49
N LYS A 46 -5.71 0.25 8.45
CA LYS A 46 -6.09 1.28 9.42
C LYS A 46 -6.25 0.71 10.83
N GLU A 47 -6.93 -0.43 10.96
CA GLU A 47 -7.26 -1.03 12.27
C GLU A 47 -6.06 -1.74 12.89
N THR A 48 -5.30 -2.49 12.08
CA THR A 48 -4.16 -3.29 12.56
C THR A 48 -2.92 -2.44 12.79
N HIS A 49 -2.67 -1.48 11.90
CA HIS A 49 -1.40 -0.73 11.85
C HIS A 49 -1.56 0.76 12.12
N ALA A 50 -2.75 1.19 12.59
CA ALA A 50 -3.09 2.60 12.81
C ALA A 50 -2.77 3.49 11.60
N MET A 51 -2.87 2.92 10.39
CA MET A 51 -2.41 3.57 9.18
C MET A 51 -3.40 4.67 8.74
N GLY A 52 -2.91 5.80 8.26
CA GLY A 52 -3.77 6.86 7.75
C GLY A 52 -4.47 6.45 6.45
N HIS A 53 -5.65 7.01 6.16
CA HIS A 53 -6.43 6.65 4.96
C HIS A 53 -5.64 6.78 3.66
N GLY A 54 -4.92 7.90 3.47
CA GLY A 54 -4.10 8.11 2.27
C GLY A 54 -2.95 7.10 2.12
N HIS A 55 -2.30 6.74 3.23
CA HIS A 55 -1.21 5.77 3.26
C HIS A 55 -1.70 4.35 2.95
N ALA A 56 -2.77 3.93 3.62
CA ALA A 56 -3.39 2.64 3.37
C ALA A 56 -3.90 2.54 1.92
N ASN A 57 -4.55 3.58 1.42
CA ASN A 57 -5.03 3.63 0.05
C ASN A 57 -3.88 3.51 -0.96
N ALA A 58 -2.75 4.16 -0.71
CA ALA A 58 -1.60 4.10 -1.60
C ALA A 58 -1.02 2.69 -1.73
N ILE A 59 -0.89 1.97 -0.60
CA ILE A 59 -0.39 0.59 -0.57
C ILE A 59 -1.33 -0.34 -1.34
N VAL A 60 -2.63 -0.29 -1.03
CA VAL A 60 -3.63 -1.17 -1.63
C VAL A 60 -3.80 -0.89 -3.12
N ALA A 61 -3.89 0.39 -3.52
CA ALA A 61 -4.00 0.77 -4.93
C ALA A 61 -2.79 0.31 -5.74
N HIS A 62 -1.58 0.40 -5.17
CA HIS A 62 -0.38 -0.09 -5.84
C HIS A 62 -0.43 -1.61 -6.03
N GLN A 63 -0.75 -2.38 -5.00
CA GLN A 63 -0.78 -3.85 -5.13
C GLN A 63 -1.90 -4.36 -6.03
N LEU A 64 -3.09 -3.76 -5.99
CA LEU A 64 -4.17 -4.11 -6.91
C LEU A 64 -3.80 -3.79 -8.36
N ALA A 65 -3.13 -2.67 -8.60
CA ALA A 65 -2.63 -2.32 -9.93
C ALA A 65 -1.54 -3.30 -10.42
N GLN A 66 -0.64 -3.72 -9.52
CA GLN A 66 0.40 -4.72 -9.81
C GLN A 66 -0.22 -6.10 -10.12
N LYS A 67 -1.17 -6.55 -9.31
CA LYS A 67 -1.93 -7.80 -9.56
C LYS A 67 -2.65 -7.77 -10.90
N LYS A 68 -3.26 -6.64 -11.26
CA LYS A 68 -3.95 -6.47 -12.56
C LYS A 68 -2.98 -6.47 -13.76
N LYS A 69 -1.73 -6.03 -13.59
CA LYS A 69 -0.70 -6.06 -14.64
C LYS A 69 -0.04 -7.43 -14.82
N GLY A 70 -0.06 -8.27 -13.79
CA GLY A 70 0.49 -9.62 -13.81
C GLY A 70 -0.51 -10.74 -14.14
N ALA A 71 -1.78 -10.39 -14.38
CA ALA A 71 -2.87 -11.31 -14.76
C ALA A 71 -3.12 -11.28 -16.26
#